data_AF-A0A7E4V620-F1
#
_entry.id   AF-A0A7E4V620-F1
#
_cell.length_a   1.000
_cell.length_b   1.000
_cell.length_c   1.000
_cell.angle_alpha   90.00
_cell.angle_beta   90.00
_cell.angle_gamma   90.00
#
_symmetry.space_group_name_H-M   'P 1'
#
loop_
_entity.id
_entity.type
_entity.pdbx_description
1 polymer ?
#
loop_
_entity_poly.entity_id
_entity_poly.type
_entity_poly.pdbx_seq_one_letter_code
_entity_poly.pdbx_strand_id
1 'polypeptide(L)'
;MPAQATAARHQVMSHQDCFFRYRESAEFIMVADVDDLFLPMHGKTLYDEFTYWKNLNPLASAFLYDRKETFIQTSGKLDGFSFKSTFESIEITEKEIDGKSIYNPRYTETPWMHWPGVNNTPVFNVPSNDSHCLHLHYAYDEPNNIVSLYYSFDQ
;
A
#
# COMPACT_ATOMS: atom_id res chain seq x y z
N MET A 1 17.78 -0.38 -18.57
CA MET A 1 16.76 0.67 -18.84
C MET A 1 15.49 0.20 -19.60
N PRO A 2 15.51 -0.73 -20.59
CA PRO A 2 14.25 -1.23 -21.21
C PRO A 2 13.43 -2.15 -20.29
N ALA A 3 14.09 -2.97 -19.48
CA ALA A 3 13.43 -3.99 -18.65
C ALA A 3 12.54 -3.40 -17.54
N GLN A 4 12.99 -2.33 -16.87
CA GLN A 4 12.20 -1.64 -15.83
C GLN A 4 10.91 -1.02 -16.40
N ALA A 5 10.97 -0.42 -17.59
CA ALA A 5 9.78 0.11 -18.25
C ALA A 5 8.78 -1.00 -18.61
N THR A 6 9.26 -2.20 -18.94
CA THR A 6 8.41 -3.37 -19.20
C THR A 6 7.79 -3.91 -17.91
N ALA A 7 8.55 -4.04 -16.82
CA ALA A 7 8.04 -4.53 -15.54
C ALA A 7 6.92 -3.63 -14.97
N ALA A 8 7.13 -2.32 -14.97
CA ALA A 8 6.11 -1.36 -14.53
C ALA A 8 4.82 -1.45 -15.37
N ARG A 9 4.95 -1.61 -16.70
CA ARG A 9 3.78 -1.79 -17.59
C ARG A 9 3.02 -3.07 -17.28
N HIS A 10 3.73 -4.18 -17.04
CA HIS A 10 3.09 -5.43 -16.67
C HIS A 10 2.34 -5.34 -15.35
N GLN A 11 2.90 -4.64 -14.36
CA GLN A 11 2.23 -4.42 -13.08
C GLN A 11 0.98 -3.55 -13.23
N VAL A 12 1.04 -2.47 -14.03
CA VAL A 12 -0.14 -1.66 -14.32
C VAL A 12 -1.21 -2.51 -15.02
N MET A 13 -0.83 -3.30 -16.02
CA MET A 13 -1.78 -4.16 -16.73
C MET A 13 -2.41 -5.22 -15.83
N SER A 14 -1.65 -5.84 -14.92
CA SER A 14 -2.20 -6.84 -14.00
C SER A 14 -3.16 -6.22 -12.99
N HIS A 15 -2.87 -5.02 -12.47
CA HIS A 15 -3.77 -4.30 -11.57
C HIS A 15 -5.08 -3.91 -12.27
N GLN A 16 -5.02 -3.47 -13.54
CA GLN A 16 -6.20 -3.18 -14.34
C GLN A 16 -7.04 -4.45 -14.57
N ASP A 17 -6.41 -5.55 -15.00
CA ASP A 17 -7.09 -6.82 -15.25
C ASP A 17 -7.79 -7.35 -14.00
N CYS A 18 -7.10 -7.35 -12.86
CA CYS A 18 -7.68 -7.71 -11.57
C CYS A 18 -8.90 -6.83 -11.24
N PHE A 19 -8.79 -5.51 -11.39
CA PHE A 19 -9.91 -4.62 -11.11
C PHE A 19 -11.12 -4.93 -12.00
N PHE A 20 -10.96 -5.04 -13.32
CA PHE A 20 -12.07 -5.32 -14.23
C PHE A 20 -12.69 -6.69 -14.02
N ARG A 21 -11.90 -7.67 -13.58
CA ARG A 21 -12.40 -9.01 -13.28
C ARG A 21 -13.27 -9.04 -12.03
N TYR A 22 -12.95 -8.23 -11.03
CA TYR A 22 -13.61 -8.31 -9.72
C TYR A 22 -14.57 -7.14 -9.43
N ARG A 23 -14.59 -6.08 -10.23
CA ARG A 23 -15.39 -4.86 -10.00
C ARG A 23 -16.88 -5.09 -9.75
N GLU A 24 -17.46 -6.14 -10.35
CA GLU A 24 -18.88 -6.47 -10.18
C GLU A 24 -19.16 -7.44 -9.02
N SER A 25 -18.11 -7.92 -8.35
CA SER A 25 -18.19 -8.97 -7.30
C SER A 25 -17.57 -8.57 -5.96
N ALA A 26 -16.67 -7.60 -5.96
CA ALA A 26 -16.01 -7.10 -4.77
C ALA A 26 -16.64 -5.78 -4.32
N GLU A 27 -16.82 -5.61 -3.01
CA GLU A 27 -17.28 -4.33 -2.44
C GLU A 27 -16.18 -3.28 -2.41
N PHE A 28 -14.93 -3.73 -2.23
CA PHE A 28 -13.73 -2.91 -2.23
C PHE A 28 -12.63 -3.62 -3.00
N ILE A 29 -11.81 -2.85 -3.72
CA ILE A 29 -10.60 -3.36 -4.40
C ILE A 29 -9.41 -2.51 -3.97
N MET A 30 -8.36 -3.15 -3.50
CA MET A 30 -7.10 -2.51 -3.13
C MET A 30 -6.03 -2.86 -4.16
N VAL A 31 -5.20 -1.87 -4.50
CA VAL A 31 -3.94 -2.08 -5.24
C VAL A 31 -2.80 -1.74 -4.28
N ALA A 32 -2.15 -2.78 -3.74
CA ALA A 32 -1.08 -2.66 -2.76
C ALA A 32 0.20 -3.35 -3.25
N ASP A 33 1.35 -2.83 -2.82
CA ASP A 33 2.64 -3.48 -2.98
C ASP A 33 2.86 -4.47 -1.84
N VAL A 34 3.79 -5.41 -2.02
CA VAL A 34 4.08 -6.45 -1.01
C VAL A 34 4.68 -5.89 0.28
N ASP A 35 5.24 -4.69 0.22
CA ASP A 35 5.82 -3.92 1.32
C ASP A 35 4.85 -2.89 1.91
N ASP A 36 3.57 -2.88 1.50
CA ASP A 36 2.54 -2.05 2.11
C ASP A 36 1.85 -2.79 3.26
N LEU A 37 1.83 -2.19 4.45
CA LEU A 37 1.08 -2.67 5.61
C LEU A 37 -0.05 -1.70 5.95
N PHE A 38 -1.30 -2.15 5.81
CA PHE A 38 -2.49 -1.40 6.21
C PHE A 38 -2.95 -1.82 7.61
N LEU A 39 -3.14 -0.85 8.49
CA LEU A 39 -3.63 -1.07 9.84
C LEU A 39 -5.03 -0.48 9.99
N PRO A 40 -6.06 -1.29 10.34
CA PRO A 40 -7.40 -0.78 10.57
C PRO A 40 -7.47 -0.03 11.91
N MET A 41 -8.09 1.16 11.90
CA MET A 41 -8.32 1.98 13.10
C MET A 41 -9.78 1.94 13.55
N HIS A 42 -10.69 1.70 12.61
CA HIS A 42 -12.14 1.76 12.83
C HIS A 42 -12.80 0.37 12.82
N GLY A 43 -12.06 -0.67 13.21
CA GLY A 43 -12.58 -2.03 13.29
C GLY A 43 -11.52 -3.07 13.59
N LYS A 44 -11.85 -4.35 13.38
CA LYS A 44 -10.90 -5.46 13.60
C LYS A 44 -10.29 -5.96 12.31
N THR A 45 -10.87 -5.59 11.18
CA THR A 45 -10.47 -6.04 9.85
C THR A 45 -10.37 -4.84 8.90
N LEU A 46 -9.64 -5.01 7.81
CA LEU A 46 -9.62 -4.02 6.72
C LEU A 46 -11.00 -3.81 6.10
N TYR A 47 -11.84 -4.85 6.10
CA TYR A 47 -13.22 -4.72 5.62
C TYR A 47 -14.03 -3.75 6.49
N ASP A 48 -13.92 -3.85 7.82
CA ASP A 48 -14.59 -2.94 8.75
C ASP A 48 -14.12 -1.49 8.54
N GLU A 49 -12.82 -1.31 8.40
CA GLU A 49 -12.17 -0.02 8.13
C GLU A 49 -12.72 0.65 6.87
N PHE A 50 -12.76 -0.07 5.75
CA PHE A 50 -13.26 0.49 4.49
C PHE A 50 -14.78 0.71 4.51
N THR A 51 -15.51 -0.15 5.23
CA THR A 51 -16.95 -0.01 5.44
C THR A 51 -17.26 1.24 6.27
N TYR A 52 -16.46 1.53 7.30
CA TYR A 52 -16.59 2.76 8.09
C TYR A 52 -16.50 4.01 7.21
N TRP A 53 -15.45 4.13 6.40
CA TRP A 53 -15.29 5.29 5.51
C TRP A 53 -16.35 5.38 4.43
N LYS A 54 -16.78 4.24 3.88
CA LYS A 54 -17.92 4.18 2.96
C LYS A 54 -19.21 4.67 3.59
N ASN A 55 -19.49 4.31 4.84
CA ASN A 55 -20.71 4.76 5.50
C ASN A 55 -20.72 6.28 5.73
N LEU A 56 -19.55 6.87 6.02
CA LEU A 56 -19.41 8.33 6.15
C LEU A 56 -19.41 9.05 4.79
N ASN A 57 -18.87 8.40 3.75
CA ASN A 57 -18.72 8.95 2.41
C ASN A 57 -19.29 7.99 1.35
N PRO A 58 -20.63 7.81 1.29
CA PRO A 58 -21.26 6.74 0.52
C PRO A 58 -21.10 6.86 -1.00
N LEU A 59 -20.77 8.06 -1.48
CA LEU A 59 -20.54 8.34 -2.89
C LEU A 59 -19.05 8.38 -3.26
N ALA A 60 -18.13 8.16 -2.32
CA ALA A 60 -16.71 8.17 -2.64
C ALA A 60 -16.35 7.03 -3.59
N SER A 61 -15.59 7.34 -4.63
CA SER A 61 -15.05 6.34 -5.56
C SER A 61 -13.84 5.63 -5.00
N ALA A 62 -13.05 6.32 -4.18
CA ALA A 62 -11.90 5.74 -3.52
C ALA A 62 -11.65 6.43 -2.17
N PHE A 63 -10.99 5.70 -1.29
CA PHE A 63 -10.44 6.19 -0.04
C PHE A 63 -8.92 6.21 -0.19
N LEU A 64 -8.32 7.40 -0.21
CA LEU A 64 -6.88 7.58 -0.34
C LEU A 64 -6.28 7.61 1.07
N TYR A 65 -5.38 6.66 1.32
CA TYR A 65 -4.58 6.58 2.52
C TYR A 65 -3.20 7.14 2.23
N ASP A 66 -2.80 8.17 2.98
CA ASP A 66 -1.41 8.61 3.04
C ASP A 66 -0.53 7.48 3.59
N ARG A 67 0.66 7.35 3.00
CA ARG A 67 1.59 6.29 3.32
C ARG A 67 2.80 6.86 4.04
N LYS A 68 3.16 6.26 5.18
CA LYS A 68 4.32 6.65 5.98
C LYS A 68 5.47 5.68 5.77
N GLU A 69 6.67 6.21 5.56
CA GLU A 69 7.87 5.39 5.47
C GLU A 69 8.27 4.89 6.86
N THR A 70 8.72 3.64 6.94
CA THR A 70 9.20 3.05 8.21
C THR A 70 10.63 2.57 8.09
N PHE A 71 11.41 2.63 9.16
CA PHE A 71 12.66 1.88 9.27
C PHE A 71 12.39 0.54 9.96
N ILE A 72 12.97 -0.53 9.42
CA ILE A 72 12.82 -1.87 9.96
C ILE A 72 14.21 -2.51 10.06
N GLN A 73 14.53 -3.07 11.22
CA GLN A 73 15.77 -3.82 11.42
C GLN A 73 15.52 -5.30 11.16
N THR A 74 16.39 -5.91 10.36
CA THR A 74 16.33 -7.35 10.11
C THR A 74 17.72 -7.95 9.94
N SER A 75 17.81 -9.27 10.13
CA SER A 75 19.06 -10.01 9.91
C SER A 75 19.35 -10.13 8.42
N GLY A 76 20.61 -9.89 8.04
CA GLY A 76 21.12 -10.17 6.68
C GLY A 76 21.28 -11.65 6.36
N LYS A 77 21.09 -12.54 7.33
CA LYS A 77 21.25 -14.00 7.17
C LYS A 77 19.92 -14.71 7.40
N LEU A 78 19.62 -15.69 6.55
CA LEU A 78 18.40 -16.51 6.66
C LEU A 78 18.25 -17.14 8.04
N ASP A 79 19.32 -17.68 8.60
CA ASP A 79 19.30 -18.35 9.92
C ASP A 79 19.06 -17.38 11.09
N GLY A 80 19.24 -16.07 10.87
CA GLY A 80 18.97 -15.01 11.85
C GLY A 80 17.65 -14.29 11.60
N PHE A 81 16.93 -14.61 10.52
CA PHE A 81 15.67 -13.95 10.19
C PHE A 81 14.56 -14.37 11.16
N SER A 82 13.83 -13.39 11.68
CA SER A 82 12.67 -13.62 12.55
C SER A 82 11.63 -12.55 12.28
N PHE A 83 10.46 -12.98 11.79
CA PHE A 83 9.33 -12.09 11.56
C PHE A 83 9.00 -11.26 12.80
N LYS A 84 8.95 -11.89 13.98
CA LYS A 84 8.59 -11.21 15.22
C LYS A 84 9.53 -10.04 15.51
N SER A 85 10.85 -10.26 15.49
CA SER A 85 11.82 -9.20 15.78
C SER A 85 11.84 -8.11 14.71
N THR A 86 11.64 -8.49 13.44
CA THR A 86 11.52 -7.53 12.33
C THR A 86 10.32 -6.60 12.56
N PHE A 87 9.14 -7.15 12.83
CA PHE A 87 7.95 -6.32 13.11
C PHE A 87 8.05 -5.51 14.41
N GLU A 88 8.67 -6.05 15.46
CA GLU A 88 8.92 -5.33 16.72
C GLU A 88 9.91 -4.16 16.56
N SER A 89 10.71 -4.15 15.50
CA SER A 89 11.69 -3.10 15.21
C SER A 89 11.17 -1.95 14.33
N ILE A 90 9.89 -1.97 13.94
CA ILE A 90 9.31 -0.96 13.05
C ILE A 90 9.33 0.41 13.73
N GLU A 91 10.04 1.35 13.13
CA GLU A 91 10.06 2.76 13.51
C GLU A 91 9.38 3.58 12.40
N ILE A 92 8.26 4.23 12.71
CA ILE A 92 7.54 5.06 11.75
C ILE A 92 8.24 6.42 11.64
N THR A 93 8.54 6.84 10.42
CA THR A 93 9.13 8.16 10.15
C THR A 93 8.05 9.22 9.94
N GLU A 94 8.44 10.49 10.04
CA GLU A 94 7.56 11.61 9.67
C GLU A 94 7.44 11.82 8.15
N LYS A 95 8.15 11.03 7.35
CA LYS A 95 8.14 11.17 5.89
C LYS A 95 6.90 10.50 5.31
N GLU A 96 6.03 11.34 4.76
CA GLU A 96 4.92 10.92 3.92
C GLU A 96 5.42 10.69 2.49
N ILE A 97 4.93 9.62 1.87
CA ILE A 97 5.20 9.27 0.48
C ILE A 97 3.88 9.05 -0.25
N ASP A 98 3.96 8.78 -1.55
CA ASP A 98 2.80 8.51 -2.38
C ASP A 98 1.86 7.49 -1.72
N GLY A 99 0.61 7.90 -1.57
CA GLY A 99 -0.43 7.15 -0.87
C GLY A 99 -0.93 5.93 -1.65
N LYS A 100 -1.96 5.31 -1.10
CA LYS A 100 -2.60 4.13 -1.68
C LYS A 100 -4.12 4.27 -1.64
N SER A 101 -4.77 3.86 -2.72
CA SER A 101 -6.21 3.98 -2.87
C SER A 101 -6.91 2.66 -2.64
N ILE A 102 -7.99 2.72 -1.86
CA ILE A 102 -8.97 1.65 -1.74
C ILE A 102 -10.18 2.04 -2.59
N TYR A 103 -10.45 1.28 -3.64
CA TYR A 103 -11.48 1.60 -4.61
C TYR A 103 -12.83 1.03 -4.20
N ASN A 104 -13.87 1.84 -4.36
CA ASN A 104 -15.25 1.42 -4.45
C ASN A 104 -15.57 1.21 -5.94
N PRO A 105 -15.56 -0.04 -6.44
CA PRO A 105 -15.63 -0.33 -7.87
C PRO A 105 -16.94 0.10 -8.52
N ARG A 106 -17.98 0.42 -7.73
CA ARG A 106 -19.23 1.00 -8.23
C ARG A 106 -19.03 2.38 -8.89
N TYR A 107 -18.05 3.16 -8.43
CA TYR A 107 -17.85 4.54 -8.87
C TYR A 107 -16.44 4.80 -9.47
N THR A 108 -15.55 3.82 -9.41
CA THR A 108 -14.23 3.87 -10.07
C THR A 108 -14.31 3.30 -11.47
N GLU A 109 -13.76 4.03 -12.44
CA GLU A 109 -13.66 3.54 -13.83
C GLU A 109 -12.35 2.80 -14.05
N THR A 110 -11.25 3.37 -13.56
CA THR A 110 -9.91 2.78 -13.66
C THR A 110 -9.17 2.92 -12.33
N PRO A 111 -8.51 1.87 -11.84
CA PRO A 111 -7.61 1.97 -10.69
C PRO A 111 -6.26 2.57 -11.13
N TRP A 112 -5.47 3.02 -10.17
CA TRP A 112 -4.05 3.32 -10.33
C TRP A 112 -3.30 2.91 -9.06
N MET A 113 -1.98 2.81 -9.12
CA MET A 113 -1.22 2.20 -8.02
C MET A 113 -1.02 3.14 -6.83
N HIS A 114 -0.63 4.38 -7.10
CA HIS A 114 -0.23 5.36 -6.09
C HIS A 114 -1.20 6.54 -5.94
N TRP A 115 -2.13 6.67 -6.88
CA TRP A 115 -3.06 7.79 -6.97
C TRP A 115 -4.45 7.23 -7.24
N PRO A 116 -5.51 7.97 -6.94
CA PRO A 116 -6.80 7.62 -7.49
C PRO A 116 -6.72 7.65 -9.02
N GLY A 117 -7.26 6.61 -9.68
CA GLY A 117 -7.37 6.60 -11.14
C GLY A 117 -8.53 7.47 -11.65
N VAL A 118 -9.12 7.11 -12.79
CA VAL A 118 -10.30 7.82 -13.31
C VAL A 118 -11.54 7.39 -12.53
N ASN A 119 -12.29 8.37 -12.04
CA ASN A 119 -13.42 8.18 -11.14
C ASN A 119 -14.61 9.03 -11.56
N ASN A 120 -15.81 8.50 -11.32
CA ASN A 120 -17.08 9.17 -11.64
C ASN A 120 -17.62 10.00 -10.48
N THR A 121 -17.02 9.87 -9.30
CA THR A 121 -17.37 10.60 -8.08
C THR A 121 -16.10 11.02 -7.33
N PRO A 122 -16.20 11.86 -6.30
CA PRO A 122 -15.03 12.34 -5.56
C PRO A 122 -14.26 11.20 -4.89
N VAL A 123 -12.95 11.42 -4.78
CA VAL A 123 -12.06 10.62 -3.94
C VAL A 123 -12.07 11.24 -2.55
N PHE A 124 -12.14 10.41 -1.52
CA PHE A 124 -12.04 10.85 -0.13
C PHE A 124 -10.62 10.62 0.37
N ASN A 125 -9.95 11.66 0.86
CA ASN A 125 -8.67 11.52 1.54
C ASN A 125 -8.93 11.17 3.00
N VAL A 126 -8.45 10.01 3.43
CA VAL A 126 -8.52 9.60 4.84
C VAL A 126 -7.67 10.56 5.66
N PRO A 127 -8.18 11.11 6.79
CA PRO A 127 -7.39 11.99 7.63
C PRO A 127 -6.07 11.33 8.04
N SER A 128 -4.96 12.06 8.01
CA SER A 128 -3.61 11.51 8.26
C SER A 128 -3.43 10.90 9.66
N ASN A 129 -4.25 11.30 10.64
CA ASN A 129 -4.30 10.70 11.97
C ASN A 129 -5.02 9.35 12.01
N ASP A 130 -5.83 9.04 11.00
CA ASP A 130 -6.52 7.77 10.85
C ASP A 130 -5.93 6.93 9.69
N SER A 131 -5.12 7.54 8.83
CA SER A 131 -4.45 6.88 7.71
C SER A 131 -3.19 6.13 8.16
N HIS A 132 -3.31 4.81 8.33
CA HIS A 132 -2.21 3.93 8.72
C HIS A 132 -1.85 2.95 7.60
N CYS A 133 -1.35 3.50 6.49
CA CYS A 133 -0.64 2.74 5.48
C CYS A 133 0.87 2.92 5.69
N LEU A 134 1.59 1.84 5.96
CA LEU A 134 3.03 1.86 6.20
C LEU A 134 3.76 1.26 5.02
N HIS A 135 4.81 1.93 4.55
CA HIS A 135 5.73 1.40 3.57
C HIS A 135 6.95 0.84 4.28
N LEU A 136 7.07 -0.49 4.25
CA LEU A 136 8.08 -1.26 4.95
C LEU A 136 9.45 -1.11 4.28
N HIS A 137 10.21 -0.07 4.67
CA HIS A 137 11.56 0.16 4.18
C HIS A 137 12.59 -0.56 5.08
N TYR A 138 13.35 -1.49 4.49
CA TYR A 138 14.32 -2.32 5.21
C TYR A 138 15.66 -1.63 5.45
N ALA A 139 16.21 -1.82 6.63
CA ALA A 139 17.60 -1.58 6.99
C ALA A 139 18.21 -2.88 7.55
N TYR A 140 19.38 -3.28 7.04
CA TYR A 140 20.13 -4.41 7.58
C TYR A 140 21.02 -3.96 8.73
N ASP A 141 21.08 -4.78 9.78
CA ASP A 141 22.15 -4.71 10.78
C ASP A 141 23.26 -5.68 10.36
N GLU A 142 24.23 -5.18 9.59
CA GLU A 142 25.58 -5.76 9.55
C GLU A 142 26.39 -5.05 10.64
N PRO A 143 27.34 -5.71 11.33
CA PRO A 143 28.04 -5.11 12.46
C PRO A 143 28.70 -3.77 12.06
N ASN A 144 28.01 -2.68 12.41
CA ASN A 144 28.32 -1.26 12.17
C ASN A 144 27.99 -0.64 10.80
N ASN A 145 27.06 -1.17 9.99
CA ASN A 145 26.58 -0.47 8.78
C ASN A 145 25.08 -0.69 8.51
N ILE A 146 24.31 0.41 8.40
CA ILE A 146 22.96 0.39 7.83
C ILE A 146 23.08 0.31 6.31
N VAL A 147 22.64 -0.79 5.72
CA VAL A 147 22.48 -0.92 4.27
C VAL A 147 20.99 -0.83 3.93
N SER A 148 20.59 0.22 3.24
CA SER A 148 19.28 0.27 2.58
C SER A 148 19.33 -0.63 1.36
N LEU A 149 18.51 -1.68 1.30
CA LEU A 149 18.33 -2.38 0.04
C LEU A 149 17.29 -1.64 -0.79
N TYR A 150 17.78 -0.96 -1.82
CA TYR A 150 16.99 -0.85 -3.04
C TYR A 150 16.98 -2.24 -3.67
N TYR A 151 15.81 -2.88 -3.76
CA TYR A 151 15.61 -3.79 -4.88
C TYR A 151 15.57 -2.91 -6.15
N SER A 152 16.74 -2.51 -6.65
CA SER A 152 16.83 -2.15 -8.06
C SER A 152 16.61 -3.44 -8.83
N PHE A 153 15.52 -3.53 -9.58
CA PHE A 153 15.40 -4.48 -10.68
C PHE A 153 16.37 -4.09 -11.81
N ASP A 154 17.66 -4.01 -11.50
CA ASP A 154 18.77 -3.84 -12.44
C ASP A 154 19.70 -5.05 -12.31
N GLN A 155 19.27 -6.17 -12.92
CA GLN A 155 20.13 -7.11 -13.65
C GLN A 155 19.39 -7.56 -14.91
#